data_AF-A0A7W1UDA7-F1
#
_entry.id   AF-A0A7W1UDA7-F1
#
_cell.length_a   1.000
_cell.length_b   1.000
_cell.length_c   1.000
_cell.angle_alpha   90.00
_cell.angle_beta   90.00
_cell.angle_gamma   90.00
#
_symmetry.space_group_name_H-M   'P 1'
#
loop_
_entity.id
_entity.type
_entity.pdbx_description
1 polymer ?
#
loop_
_entity_poly.entity_id
_entity_poly.type
_entity_poly.pdbx_seq_one_letter_code
_entity_poly.pdbx_strand_id
1 'polypeptide(L)' 'MARTIPLDDLTAEERIELMGRLWDSLDPALAAPITADLVAELDLREAEADSAPEAGDVWSDIRNDLRKKLK' A
#
# COMPACT_ATOMS: atom_id res chain seq x y z
N MET A 1 -11.60 -0.05 -25.44
CA MET A 1 -10.95 -1.34 -25.19
C MET A 1 -9.85 -1.12 -24.17
N ALA A 2 -9.79 -1.90 -23.09
CA ALA A 2 -8.72 -1.78 -22.12
C ALA A 2 -7.40 -2.21 -22.78
N ARG A 3 -6.40 -1.34 -22.73
CA ARG A 3 -5.05 -1.69 -23.18
C ARG A 3 -4.44 -2.61 -22.13
N THR A 4 -4.07 -3.82 -22.51
CA THR A 4 -3.30 -4.72 -21.67
C THR A 4 -1.89 -4.16 -21.52
N ILE A 5 -1.47 -3.94 -20.27
CA ILE A 5 -0.08 -3.62 -19.93
C ILE A 5 0.61 -4.96 -19.63
N PRO A 6 1.67 -5.35 -20.36
CA PRO A 6 2.36 -6.62 -20.12
C PRO A 6 3.21 -6.51 -18.85
N LEU A 7 2.58 -6.67 -17.68
CA LEU A 7 3.25 -6.59 -16.39
C LEU A 7 4.26 -7.72 -16.19
N ASP A 8 4.06 -8.85 -16.86
CA ASP A 8 4.92 -10.05 -16.77
C ASP A 8 6.34 -9.82 -17.29
N ASP A 9 6.54 -8.82 -18.14
CA ASP A 9 7.85 -8.47 -18.68
C ASP A 9 8.66 -7.54 -17.75
N LEU A 10 8.02 -7.00 -16.69
CA LEU A 10 8.66 -6.10 -15.74
C LEU A 10 9.38 -6.87 -14.63
N THR A 11 10.61 -6.45 -14.34
CA THR A 11 11.35 -6.84 -13.13
C THR A 11 10.60 -6.41 -11.86
N ALA A 12 11.00 -6.94 -10.70
CA ALA A 12 10.40 -6.57 -9.42
C ALA A 12 10.57 -5.06 -9.14
N GLU A 13 11.76 -4.51 -9.42
CA GLU A 13 12.05 -3.08 -9.28
C GLU A 13 11.17 -2.22 -10.19
N GLU A 14 11.03 -2.59 -11.46
CA GLU A 14 10.20 -1.84 -12.43
C GLU A 14 8.72 -1.88 -12.07
N ARG A 15 8.24 -2.99 -11.49
CA ARG A 15 6.87 -3.08 -10.97
C ARG A 15 6.65 -2.14 -9.80
N ILE A 16 7.60 -2.07 -8.86
CA ILE A 16 7.53 -1.15 -7.72
C ILE A 16 7.54 0.31 -8.20
N GLU A 17 8.42 0.64 -9.16
CA GLU A 17 8.47 1.98 -9.74
C GLU A 17 7.15 2.34 -10.46
N LEU A 18 6.58 1.42 -11.22
CA LEU A 18 5.29 1.60 -11.88
C LEU A 18 4.18 1.83 -10.85
N MET A 19 4.13 1.04 -9.76
CA MET A 19 3.15 1.23 -8.69
C MET A 19 3.24 2.63 -8.08
N GLY A 20 4.46 3.13 -7.82
CA GLY A 20 4.67 4.49 -7.32
C GLY A 20 4.17 5.56 -8.29
N ARG A 21 4.51 5.43 -9.58
CA ARG A 21 4.03 6.37 -10.61
C ARG A 21 2.52 6.37 -10.75
N LEU A 22 1.89 5.19 -10.68
CA LEU A 22 0.44 5.07 -10.72
C LEU A 22 -0.20 5.76 -9.52
N TRP A 23 0.36 5.56 -8.33
CA TRP A 23 -0.09 6.23 -7.11
C TRP A 23 -0.01 7.75 -7.22
N ASP A 24 1.14 8.27 -7.66
CA ASP A 24 1.36 9.72 -7.84
C ASP A 24 0.49 10.33 -8.95
N SER A 25 0.04 9.50 -9.90
CA SER A 25 -0.82 9.96 -11.00
C SER A 25 -2.30 10.11 -10.61
N LEU A 26 -2.70 9.65 -9.41
CA LEU A 26 -4.08 9.76 -8.94
C LEU A 26 -4.41 11.23 -8.62
N ASP A 27 -5.51 11.73 -9.17
CA ASP A 27 -6.06 13.04 -8.80
C ASP A 27 -6.93 12.90 -7.54
N PRO A 28 -6.57 13.53 -6.41
CA PRO A 28 -7.38 13.50 -5.20
C PRO A 28 -8.82 14.02 -5.40
N ALA A 29 -9.04 14.90 -6.38
CA ALA A 29 -10.38 15.41 -6.70
C ALA A 29 -11.28 14.34 -7.34
N LEU A 30 -10.70 13.28 -7.89
CA LEU A 30 -11.41 12.13 -8.47
C LEU A 30 -11.53 10.95 -7.49
N ALA A 31 -11.01 11.09 -6.26
CA ALA A 31 -11.11 10.05 -5.25
C ALA A 31 -12.58 9.75 -4.93
N ALA A 32 -12.90 8.48 -4.73
CA ALA A 32 -14.20 8.09 -4.23
C ALA A 32 -14.43 8.75 -2.85
N PRO A 33 -15.64 9.26 -2.56
CA PRO A 33 -15.91 9.87 -1.27
C PRO A 33 -15.75 8.82 -0.16
N ILE A 34 -15.06 9.19 0.92
CA ILE A 34 -15.00 8.37 2.12
C ILE A 34 -16.39 8.39 2.77
N THR A 35 -17.04 7.23 2.86
CA THR A 35 -18.35 7.09 3.50
C THR A 35 -18.22 7.18 5.02
N ALA A 36 -19.32 7.47 5.71
CA ALA A 36 -19.34 7.48 7.17
C ALA A 36 -18.87 6.15 7.77
N ASP A 37 -19.22 5.02 7.14
CA ASP A 37 -18.78 3.69 7.58
C ASP A 37 -17.26 3.50 7.42
N LEU A 38 -16.69 4.02 6.33
CA LEU A 38 -15.23 3.98 6.13
C LEU A 38 -14.50 4.87 7.14
N VAL A 39 -15.05 6.04 7.49
CA VAL A 39 -14.50 6.88 8.56
C VAL A 39 -14.51 6.13 9.89
N ALA A 40 -15.65 5.55 10.27
CA ALA A 40 -15.79 4.82 11.53
C ALA A 40 -14.83 3.61 11.63
N GLU A 41 -14.61 2.90 10.52
CA GLU A 41 -13.64 1.80 10.46
C GLU A 41 -12.20 2.30 10.61
N LEU A 42 -11.85 3.44 10.01
CA LEU A 42 -10.53 4.03 10.16
C LEU A 42 -10.28 4.48 11.61
N ASP A 43 -11.26 5.14 12.24
CA ASP A 43 -11.19 5.55 13.64
C ASP A 43 -11.01 4.34 14.57
N LEU A 44 -11.72 3.24 14.31
CA LEU A 44 -11.58 1.99 15.06
C LEU A 44 -10.16 1.43 14.93
N ARG A 45 -9.62 1.34 13.71
CA ARG A 45 -8.26 0.81 13.48
C ARG A 45 -7.17 1.67 14.09
N GLU A 46 -7.33 2.98 14.06
CA GLU A 46 -6.40 3.90 14.73
C GLU A 46 -6.40 3.66 16.24
N ALA A 47 -7.57 3.57 16.86
CA ALA A 47 -7.70 3.28 18.29
C ALA A 47 -7.13 1.89 18.66
N GLU A 48 -7.35 0.87 17.83
CA GLU A 48 -6.76 -0.46 18.02
C GLU A 48 -5.23 -0.40 17.98
N ALA A 49 -4.66 0.27 16.98
CA ALA A 49 -3.21 0.43 16.82
C ALA A 49 -2.57 1.18 18.01
N ASP A 50 -3.21 2.26 18.47
CA ASP A 50 -2.76 3.03 19.63
C ASP A 50 -2.86 2.25 20.95
N SER A 51 -3.83 1.33 21.06
CA SER A 51 -4.03 0.54 22.26
C SER A 51 -3.00 -0.58 22.47
N ALA A 52 -2.37 -1.04 21.38
CA ALA A 52 -1.42 -2.16 21.37
C ALA A 52 -0.25 -1.91 20.41
N PRO A 53 0.58 -0.87 20.62
CA PRO A 53 1.68 -0.52 19.72
C PRO A 53 2.73 -1.65 19.59
N GLU A 54 2.87 -2.50 20.60
CA GLU A 54 3.75 -3.67 20.60
C GLU A 54 3.26 -4.83 19.71
N ALA A 55 2.00 -4.80 19.25
CA ALA A 55 1.47 -5.75 18.28
C ALA A 55 1.98 -5.48 16.85
N GLY A 56 2.60 -4.32 16.62
CA GLY A 56 3.22 -3.98 15.34
C GLY A 56 4.55 -4.71 15.12
N ASP A 57 4.83 -5.06 13.88
CA ASP A 57 6.13 -5.59 13.49
C ASP A 57 7.20 -4.49 13.47
N VAL A 58 8.40 -4.79 14.00
CA VAL A 58 9.52 -3.85 13.95
C VAL A 58 9.98 -3.68 12.51
N TRP A 59 10.09 -2.42 12.04
CA TRP A 59 10.45 -2.11 10.66
C TRP A 59 11.74 -2.79 10.17
N SER A 60 12.75 -2.92 11.05
CA SER A 60 14.00 -3.61 10.70
C SER A 60 13.75 -5.05 10.26
N ASP A 61 12.80 -5.72 10.89
CA ASP A 61 12.54 -7.14 10.70
C ASP A 61 11.77 -7.34 9.38
N ILE A 62 10.73 -6.53 9.16
CA ILE A 62 9.99 -6.47 7.88
C ILE A 62 10.96 -6.22 6.72
N ARG A 63 11.80 -5.19 6.83
CA ARG A 63 12.77 -4.83 5.78
C ARG A 63 13.76 -5.96 5.50
N ASN A 64 14.26 -6.61 6.55
CA ASN A 64 15.21 -7.71 6.41
C ASN A 64 14.56 -8.92 5.71
N ASP A 65 13.30 -9.21 6.03
CA ASP A 65 12.55 -10.31 5.38
C ASP A 65 12.22 -10.01 3.93
N LEU A 66 11.85 -8.77 3.60
CA LEU A 66 11.68 -8.35 2.20
C LEU A 66 12.98 -8.49 1.40
N ARG A 67 14.12 -8.10 1.97
CA ARG A 67 15.43 -8.26 1.30
C ARG A 67 15.83 -9.72 1.04
N LYS A 68 15.42 -10.65 1.91
CA LYS A 68 15.65 -12.09 1.67
C LYS A 68 14.86 -12.59 0.47
N LYS A 69 13.66 -12.05 0.22
CA LYS A 69 12.78 -12.44 -0.90
C LYS A 69 13.23 -11.90 -2.26
N LEU A 70 14.15 -10.94 -2.28
CA LEU A 70 14.73 -10.35 -3.51
C LEU A 70 16.02 -11.05 -3.96
N LYS A 71 16.44 -12.12 -3.28
CA LYS A 71 17.59 -12.97 -3.66
C LYS A 71 17.09 -14.26 -4.29
#